data_AF-A0A2V6CYV5-F1
#
_entry.id   AF-A0A2V6CYV5-F1
#
_cell.length_a   1.000
_cell.length_b   1.000
_cell.length_c   1.000
_cell.angle_alpha   90.00
_cell.angle_beta   90.00
_cell.angle_gamma   90.00
#
_symmetry.space_group_name_H-M   'P 1'
#
loop_
_entity.id
_entity.type
_entity.pdbx_description
1 polymer ?
#
loop_
_entity_poly.entity_id
_entity_poly.type
_entity_poly.pdbx_seq_one_letter_code
_entity_poly.pdbx_strand_id
1 'polypeptide(L)' 'MRESWPHAPPHYFTPRGIYMITAATLHRKPLFDSRAKLDLICDTTFELAKSYALILQAWAFFPNHYHLD' A
#
# COMPACT_ATOMS: atom_id res chain seq x y z
N MET A 1 22.87 0.30 22.10
CA MET A 1 22.43 -0.44 20.91
C MET A 1 21.01 -0.91 21.21
N ARG A 2 19.98 -0.47 20.47
CA ARG A 2 18.61 -0.98 20.68
C ARG A 2 18.62 -2.46 20.32
N GLU A 3 18.34 -3.32 21.29
CA GLU A 3 18.29 -4.77 21.10
C GLU A 3 17.32 -5.13 19.98
N SER A 4 17.77 -6.00 19.08
CA SER A 4 16.97 -6.56 18.00
C SER A 4 15.95 -7.54 18.59
N TRP A 5 14.82 -7.01 19.07
CA TRP A 5 13.71 -7.85 19.52
C TRP A 5 13.18 -8.66 18.31
N PRO A 6 13.22 -10.00 18.35
CA PRO A 6 12.90 -10.84 17.19
C PRO A 6 11.45 -10.69 16.70
N HIS A 7 10.56 -10.19 17.56
CA HIS A 7 9.15 -9.93 17.22
C HIS A 7 8.81 -8.45 16.99
N ALA A 8 9.82 -7.57 16.98
CA ALA A 8 9.68 -6.17 16.63
C ALA A 8 10.96 -5.70 15.92
N PRO A 9 11.29 -6.28 14.75
CA PRO A 9 12.44 -5.85 14.00
C PRO A 9 12.36 -4.35 13.73
N PRO A 10 13.47 -3.62 13.85
CA PRO A 10 13.50 -2.18 13.65
C PRO A 10 13.08 -1.82 12.21
N HIS A 11 12.10 -0.93 12.09
CA HIS A 11 11.68 -0.35 10.82
C HIS A 11 12.60 0.82 10.46
N TYR A 12 13.73 0.51 9.82
CA TYR A 12 14.66 1.54 9.38
C TYR A 12 14.13 2.28 8.15
N PHE A 13 14.31 3.59 8.14
CA PHE A 13 14.16 4.38 6.94
C PHE A 13 15.48 4.37 6.15
N THR A 14 15.40 3.84 4.95
CA THR A 14 16.45 3.91 3.92
C THR A 14 15.99 4.84 2.80
N PRO A 15 16.67 5.97 2.58
CA PRO A 15 16.38 6.82 1.42
C PRO A 15 16.44 6.01 0.12
N ARG A 16 15.47 6.23 -0.79
CA ARG A 16 15.37 5.50 -2.08
C ARG A 16 15.19 3.98 -1.95
N GLY A 17 14.73 3.49 -0.80
CA GLY A 17 14.29 2.11 -0.65
C GLY A 17 12.94 1.85 -1.32
N ILE A 18 12.64 0.56 -1.53
CA ILE A 18 11.31 0.07 -1.93
C ILE A 18 10.59 -0.34 -0.64
N TYR A 19 9.33 0.08 -0.49
CA TYR A 19 8.57 -0.12 0.74
C TYR A 19 7.20 -0.68 0.42
N MET A 20 6.86 -1.78 1.09
CA MET A 20 5.52 -2.35 1.01
C MET A 20 4.53 -1.56 1.87
N ILE A 21 3.56 -0.95 1.21
CA ILE A 21 2.43 -0.25 1.80
C ILE A 21 1.23 -1.17 1.70
N THR A 22 0.63 -1.51 2.84
CA THR A 22 -0.60 -2.29 2.88
C THR A 22 -1.64 -1.57 3.72
N ALA A 23 -2.89 -1.60 3.26
CA ALA A 23 -4.00 -1.05 4.01
C ALA A 23 -5.27 -1.85 3.72
N ALA A 24 -6.16 -1.86 4.71
CA ALA A 24 -7.46 -2.48 4.61
C ALA A 24 -8.56 -1.45 4.89
N THR A 25 -9.69 -1.64 4.25
CA THR A 25 -10.95 -0.99 4.58
C THR A 25 -11.32 -1.18 6.05
N LEU A 26 -12.12 -0.26 6.59
CA LEU A 26 -12.59 -0.34 7.96
C LEU A 26 -13.35 -1.67 8.21
N HIS A 27 -12.95 -2.39 9.26
CA HIS A 27 -13.43 -3.75 9.57
C HIS A 27 -13.25 -4.78 8.46
N ARG A 28 -12.36 -4.53 7.48
CA ARG A 28 -12.13 -5.38 6.31
C ARG A 28 -13.39 -5.60 5.47
N LYS A 29 -14.35 -4.66 5.50
CA LYS A 29 -15.56 -4.72 4.69
C LYS A 29 -15.19 -4.63 3.20
N PRO A 30 -15.73 -5.48 2.32
CA PRO A 30 -15.43 -5.42 0.89
C PRO A 30 -16.11 -4.20 0.25
N LEU A 31 -15.56 -3.00 0.45
CA LEU A 31 -16.14 -1.75 -0.07
C LEU A 31 -15.90 -1.59 -1.58
N PHE A 32 -14.82 -2.16 -2.12
CA PHE A 32 -14.50 -2.21 -3.55
C PHE A 32 -15.03 -3.50 -4.20
N ASP A 33 -16.31 -3.78 -3.97
CA ASP A 33 -17.02 -5.01 -4.38
C ASP A 33 -17.50 -5.03 -5.84
N SER A 34 -17.15 -4.02 -6.63
CA SER A 34 -17.52 -3.94 -8.04
C SER A 34 -16.33 -3.54 -8.89
N ARG A 35 -16.38 -3.90 -10.17
CA ARG A 35 -15.35 -3.55 -11.15
C ARG A 35 -15.11 -2.04 -11.18
N ALA A 36 -16.17 -1.24 -11.24
CA ALA A 36 -16.07 0.22 -11.26
C ALA A 36 -15.39 0.81 -10.02
N LYS A 37 -15.60 0.22 -8.84
CA LYS A 37 -14.94 0.68 -7.61
C LYS A 37 -13.47 0.26 -7.55
N LEU A 38 -13.13 -0.90 -8.10
CA LEU A 38 -11.73 -1.35 -8.24
C LEU A 38 -10.98 -0.49 -9.27
N ASP A 39 -11.63 -0.14 -10.38
CA ASP A 39 -11.07 0.79 -11.37
C ASP A 39 -10.83 2.16 -10.73
N LEU A 40 -11.80 2.69 -9.96
CA LEU A 40 -11.68 3.96 -9.26
C LEU A 40 -10.45 4.02 -8.34
N ILE A 41 -10.25 3.02 -7.46
CA ILE A 41 -9.09 3.01 -6.56
C ILE A 41 -7.78 2.84 -7.34
N CYS A 42 -7.76 2.00 -8.39
CA CYS A 42 -6.60 1.81 -9.23
C CYS A 42 -6.17 3.12 -9.90
N ASP A 43 -7.09 3.74 -10.65
CA ASP A 43 -6.82 4.96 -11.41
C ASP A 43 -6.41 6.12 -10.49
N THR A 44 -7.15 6.32 -9.40
CA THR A 44 -6.84 7.37 -8.41
C THR A 44 -5.46 7.13 -7.79
N THR A 45 -5.08 5.87 -7.51
CA THR A 45 -3.76 5.56 -6.95
C THR A 45 -2.65 5.91 -7.94
N PHE A 46 -2.82 5.61 -9.22
CA PHE A 46 -1.84 5.95 -10.26
C PHE A 46 -1.74 7.46 -10.51
N GLU A 47 -2.86 8.18 -10.47
CA GLU A 47 -2.87 9.63 -10.56
C GLU A 47 -2.09 10.25 -9.40
N LEU A 48 -2.38 9.83 -8.16
CA LEU A 48 -1.68 10.33 -6.98
C LEU A 48 -0.21 9.94 -6.97
N ALA A 49 0.15 8.71 -7.37
CA ALA A 49 1.54 8.30 -7.46
C ALA A 49 2.34 9.23 -8.39
N LYS A 50 1.77 9.61 -9.53
CA LYS A 50 2.37 10.61 -10.44
C LYS A 50 2.47 11.99 -9.77
N SER A 51 1.40 12.47 -9.13
CA SER A 51 1.39 13.78 -8.45
C SER A 51 2.42 13.89 -7.33
N TYR A 52 2.71 12.80 -6.64
CA TYR A 52 3.69 12.75 -5.54
C TYR A 52 5.07 12.22 -5.97
N ALA A 53 5.29 12.02 -7.27
CA ALA A 53 6.53 11.44 -7.82
C ALA A 53 6.93 10.09 -7.17
N LEU A 54 5.93 9.28 -6.80
CA LEU A 54 6.10 7.92 -6.34
C LEU A 54 6.22 6.97 -7.53
N ILE A 55 7.22 6.09 -7.50
CA ILE A 55 7.44 5.06 -8.52
C ILE A 55 6.96 3.73 -7.95
N LEU A 56 5.75 3.31 -8.35
CA LEU A 56 5.22 2.00 -7.96
C LEU A 56 5.96 0.89 -8.72
N GLN A 57 6.60 0.00 -7.97
CA GLN A 57 7.24 -1.24 -8.45
C GLN A 57 6.23 -2.37 -8.62
N ALA A 58 5.25 -2.47 -7.71
CA ALA A 58 4.18 -3.47 -7.77
C ALA A 58 2.89 -2.97 -7.10
N TRP A 59 1.74 -3.53 -7.50
CA TRP A 59 0.44 -3.18 -6.91
C TRP A 59 -0.55 -4.34 -7.01
N ALA A 60 -1.46 -4.42 -6.04
CA ALA A 60 -2.62 -5.30 -6.08
C ALA A 60 -3.80 -4.66 -5.33
N PHE A 61 -4.98 -4.67 -5.95
CA PHE A 61 -6.21 -4.12 -5.40
C PHE A 61 -7.24 -5.24 -5.19
N PHE A 62 -7.79 -5.32 -3.98
CA PHE A 62 -8.80 -6.28 -3.59
C PHE A 62 -10.04 -5.56 -3.02
N PRO A 63 -11.20 -6.24 -2.93
CA PRO A 63 -12.43 -5.62 -2.43
C PRO A 63 -12.32 -4.95 -1.06
N ASN A 64 -11.44 -5.43 -0.19
CA ASN A 64 -11.29 -4.92 1.17
C ASN A 64 -9.88 -4.47 1.56
N HIS A 65 -8.87 -4.59 0.69
CA HIS A 65 -7.50 -4.19 0.98
C HIS A 65 -6.67 -3.97 -0.31
N TYR A 66 -5.50 -3.38 -0.17
CA TYR A 66 -4.54 -3.21 -1.27
C TYR A 66 -3.10 -3.29 -0.78
N HIS A 67 -2.21 -3.54 -1.73
CA HIS A 67 -0.75 -3.54 -1.57
C HIS A 67 -0.12 -2.66 -2.64
N LEU A 68 0.87 -1.86 -2.25
CA LEU A 68 1.69 -1.04 -3.15
C LEU A 68 3.16 -1.21 -2.72
N ASP A 69 4.05 -1.43 -3.68
CA ASP A 69 5.51 -1.47 -3.48
C ASP A 69 6.19 -0.45 -4.39
#